data_AF-A0A7D4IMP6-F1
#
_entry.id   AF-A0A7D4IMP6-F1
#
_cell.length_a   1.000
_cell.length_b   1.000
_cell.length_c   1.000
_cell.angle_alpha   90.00
_cell.angle_beta   90.00
_cell.angle_gamma   90.00
#
_symmetry.space_group_name_H-M   'P 1'
#
loop_
_entity.id
_entity.type
_entity.pdbx_description
1 polymer ?
#
loop_
_entity_poly.entity_id
_entity_poly.type
_entity_poly.pdbx_seq_one_letter_code
_entity_poly.pdbx_strand_id
1 'polypeptide(L)'
;MPTVHSPAPKLFLAALLAMAATAAQAHPVRAAYGVEVCTVTGTSGEYSVRVRNSGTAPLARAEVHGVSLDSSGQAAGPLIVNLTDIPPGKYKTAVLGRPGNGAALVSIATYVTANGAETHQQDLFAGKVAHVSPGSALQYTLAPLAVRGWTVAYGTKQDPKLEAGSAVLLIYPVTPGKKRDPTRPDAGRTPADVVPLAPCGAARRS
;
A
#
# COMPACT_ATOMS: atom_id res chain seq x y z
N MET A 1 -77.14 -10.86 -4.93
CA MET A 1 -77.23 -11.93 -5.96
C MET A 1 -77.79 -11.27 -7.21
N PRO A 2 -77.22 -11.40 -8.43
CA PRO A 2 -76.46 -12.51 -9.03
C PRO A 2 -75.00 -12.14 -9.42
N THR A 3 -74.00 -13.01 -9.30
CA THR A 3 -73.51 -14.08 -10.21
C THR A 3 -72.49 -13.59 -11.25
N VAL A 4 -71.22 -13.82 -10.90
CA VAL A 4 -70.02 -14.23 -11.66
C VAL A 4 -70.12 -14.23 -13.19
N HIS A 5 -69.14 -13.65 -13.88
CA HIS A 5 -68.46 -14.24 -15.06
C HIS A 5 -66.98 -13.78 -15.10
N SER A 6 -66.05 -14.71 -14.85
CA SER A 6 -64.65 -14.64 -15.28
C SER A 6 -64.52 -15.13 -16.72
N PRO A 7 -63.52 -14.66 -17.48
CA PRO A 7 -62.39 -15.52 -17.79
C PRO A 7 -61.03 -14.83 -17.67
N ALA A 8 -60.06 -15.60 -17.18
CA ALA A 8 -58.63 -15.30 -17.09
C ALA A 8 -57.93 -15.46 -18.46
N PRO A 9 -56.58 -15.48 -18.54
CA PRO A 9 -55.63 -14.40 -18.31
C PRO A 9 -54.73 -14.19 -19.54
N LYS A 10 -54.15 -12.99 -19.73
CA LYS A 10 -52.96 -12.83 -20.60
C LYS A 10 -51.81 -12.30 -19.76
N LEU A 11 -50.90 -13.23 -19.51
CA LEU A 11 -49.53 -13.05 -19.01
C LEU A 11 -48.85 -11.86 -19.70
N PHE A 12 -48.47 -10.86 -18.92
CA PHE A 12 -47.28 -10.06 -19.19
C PHE A 12 -46.41 -10.08 -17.93
N LEU A 13 -45.46 -11.01 -17.94
CA LEU A 13 -44.31 -11.04 -17.06
C LEU A 13 -43.43 -9.83 -17.40
N ALA A 14 -43.59 -8.72 -16.69
CA ALA A 14 -42.60 -7.64 -16.67
C ALA A 14 -41.68 -7.88 -15.47
N ALA A 15 -40.64 -8.68 -15.68
CA ALA A 15 -39.58 -8.86 -14.70
C ALA A 15 -38.78 -7.54 -14.61
N LEU A 16 -39.09 -6.73 -13.59
CA LEU A 16 -38.25 -5.64 -13.13
C LEU A 16 -36.96 -6.24 -12.57
N LEU A 17 -35.93 -6.31 -13.41
CA LEU A 17 -34.55 -6.55 -12.99
C LEU A 17 -34.10 -5.36 -12.13
N ALA A 18 -34.23 -5.51 -10.81
CA ALA A 18 -33.51 -4.70 -9.87
C ALA A 18 -32.01 -4.94 -10.10
N MET A 19 -31.34 -3.97 -10.75
CA MET A 19 -29.90 -3.84 -10.72
C MET A 19 -29.48 -3.68 -9.26
N ALA A 20 -29.08 -4.79 -8.64
CA ALA A 20 -28.26 -4.74 -7.45
C ALA A 20 -26.94 -4.09 -7.88
N ALA A 21 -26.82 -2.79 -7.65
CA ALA A 21 -25.54 -2.11 -7.63
C ALA A 21 -24.74 -2.76 -6.49
N THR A 22 -23.96 -3.78 -6.82
CA THR A 22 -22.87 -4.24 -5.98
C THR A 22 -21.92 -3.05 -5.88
N ALA A 23 -22.08 -2.26 -4.82
CA ALA A 23 -21.04 -1.37 -4.37
C ALA A 23 -19.79 -2.23 -4.29
N ALA A 24 -18.83 -1.97 -5.18
CA ALA A 24 -17.50 -2.54 -5.08
C ALA A 24 -17.00 -2.14 -3.70
N GLN A 25 -17.08 -3.08 -2.76
CA GLN A 25 -16.45 -2.93 -1.46
C GLN A 25 -14.97 -2.89 -1.80
N ALA A 26 -14.42 -1.66 -1.85
CA ALA A 26 -12.98 -1.49 -1.80
C ALA A 26 -12.53 -2.24 -0.56
N HIS A 27 -11.89 -3.39 -0.77
CA HIS A 27 -11.33 -4.18 0.31
C HIS A 27 -10.53 -3.21 1.18
N PRO A 28 -10.85 -3.06 2.48
CA PRO A 28 -9.98 -2.30 3.35
C PRO A 28 -8.62 -2.99 3.25
N VAL A 29 -7.62 -2.25 2.76
CA VAL A 29 -6.21 -2.67 2.82
C VAL A 29 -6.02 -3.11 4.25
N ARG A 30 -5.91 -4.43 4.46
CA ARG A 30 -5.90 -5.00 5.80
C ARG A 30 -4.70 -4.35 6.47
N ALA A 31 -4.96 -3.52 7.48
CA ALA A 31 -3.93 -2.91 8.31
C ALA A 31 -3.30 -3.99 9.19
N ALA A 32 -2.77 -5.06 8.58
CA ALA A 32 -2.26 -6.23 9.28
C ALA A 32 -1.04 -5.88 10.14
N TYR A 33 -0.45 -4.69 9.95
CA TYR A 33 0.77 -4.26 10.63
C TYR A 33 0.70 -2.82 11.19
N GLY A 34 -0.51 -2.29 11.37
CA GLY A 34 -0.75 -1.01 12.08
C GLY A 34 -0.27 0.26 11.36
N VAL A 35 0.16 0.16 10.10
CA VAL A 35 0.54 1.31 9.28
C VAL A 35 -0.03 1.18 7.87
N GLU A 36 -0.58 2.26 7.36
CA GLU A 36 -1.03 2.43 5.99
C GLU A 36 -0.19 3.51 5.31
N VAL A 37 0.22 3.27 4.07
CA VAL A 37 1.08 4.18 3.32
C VAL A 37 0.50 4.41 1.94
N CYS A 38 0.46 5.67 1.54
CA CYS A 38 0.01 6.07 0.21
C CYS A 38 0.87 7.22 -0.33
N THR A 39 0.94 7.32 -1.65
CA THR A 39 1.68 8.39 -2.33
C THR A 39 0.81 9.64 -2.47
N VAL A 40 1.42 10.80 -2.31
CA VAL A 40 0.79 12.10 -2.54
C VAL A 40 1.60 12.78 -3.63
N THR A 41 0.98 12.96 -4.79
CA THR A 41 1.49 13.89 -5.80
C THR A 41 0.72 15.19 -5.63
N GLY A 42 1.37 16.22 -5.09
CA GLY A 42 0.75 17.53 -4.89
C GLY A 42 0.41 18.19 -6.23
N THR A 43 -0.54 19.14 -6.23
CA THR A 43 -0.81 19.99 -7.41
C THR A 43 0.40 20.82 -7.82
N SER A 44 1.34 21.03 -6.90
CA SER A 44 2.65 21.63 -7.13
C SER A 44 3.63 20.68 -7.84
N GLY A 45 3.35 19.39 -7.98
CA GLY A 45 4.29 18.40 -8.51
C GLY A 45 5.27 17.84 -7.47
N GLU A 46 5.01 18.07 -6.18
CA GLU A 46 5.76 17.44 -5.08
C GLU A 46 5.49 15.94 -5.00
N TYR A 47 6.54 15.15 -4.81
CA TYR A 47 6.42 13.73 -4.46
C TYR A 47 6.53 13.57 -2.95
N SER A 48 5.43 13.14 -2.34
CA SER A 48 5.32 12.96 -0.90
C SER A 48 4.74 11.59 -0.57
N VAL A 49 5.00 11.12 0.64
CA VAL A 49 4.48 9.85 1.14
C VAL A 49 3.76 10.12 2.45
N ARG A 50 2.52 9.67 2.54
CA ARG A 50 1.71 9.78 3.75
C ARG A 50 1.79 8.48 4.51
N VAL A 51 2.18 8.57 5.78
CA VAL A 51 2.25 7.46 6.73
C VAL A 51 1.11 7.64 7.72
N ARG A 52 0.12 6.77 7.65
CA ARG A 52 -1.01 6.72 8.57
C ARG A 52 -0.81 5.61 9.59
N ASN A 53 -0.93 5.95 10.86
CA ASN A 53 -0.98 4.97 11.93
C ASN A 53 -2.38 4.35 11.97
N SER A 54 -2.51 3.10 11.58
CA SER A 54 -3.73 2.29 11.66
C SER A 54 -3.74 1.35 12.88
N GLY A 55 -2.69 1.39 13.70
CA GLY A 55 -2.60 0.69 14.96
C GLY A 55 -3.33 1.39 16.11
N THR A 56 -3.26 0.78 17.28
CA THR A 56 -3.94 1.25 18.51
C THR A 56 -3.01 2.07 19.42
N ALA A 57 -1.69 1.97 19.24
CA ALA A 57 -0.69 2.74 19.97
C ALA A 57 -0.07 3.82 19.07
N PRO A 58 0.41 4.95 19.63
CA PRO A 58 1.16 5.93 18.87
C PRO A 58 2.41 5.32 18.21
N LEU A 59 2.69 5.71 16.97
CA LEU A 59 4.03 5.51 16.41
C LEU A 59 4.92 6.61 16.98
N ALA A 60 6.01 6.20 17.61
CA ALA A 60 7.04 7.11 18.08
C ALA A 60 7.73 7.77 16.88
N ARG A 61 8.04 6.97 15.86
CA ARG A 61 8.75 7.44 14.67
C ARG A 61 8.43 6.59 13.45
N ALA A 62 8.39 7.22 12.28
CA ALA A 62 8.50 6.58 10.99
C ALA A 62 9.66 7.22 10.22
N GLU A 63 10.68 6.44 9.92
CA GLU A 63 11.84 6.84 9.14
C GLU A 63 11.59 6.48 7.68
N VAL A 64 11.39 7.49 6.84
CA VAL A 64 11.07 7.35 5.42
C VAL A 64 12.34 7.58 4.61
N HIS A 65 12.75 6.55 3.87
CA HIS A 65 13.88 6.62 2.94
C HIS A 65 13.37 6.72 1.51
N GLY A 66 13.89 7.70 0.79
CA GLY A 66 13.69 7.87 -0.65
C GLY A 66 15.01 8.12 -1.35
N VAL A 67 14.91 8.37 -2.66
CA VAL A 67 16.01 8.86 -3.49
C VAL A 67 15.53 10.00 -4.37
N SER A 68 16.39 10.98 -4.60
CA SER A 68 16.19 11.93 -5.70
C SER A 68 16.49 11.22 -7.02
N LEU A 69 15.74 11.56 -8.06
CA LEU A 69 15.92 11.04 -9.41
C LEU A 69 16.49 12.14 -10.30
N ASP A 70 17.48 11.80 -11.12
CA ASP A 70 17.98 12.68 -12.17
C ASP A 70 17.03 12.74 -13.37
N SER A 71 17.40 13.50 -14.41
CA SER A 71 16.61 13.65 -15.64
C SER A 71 16.43 12.35 -16.43
N SER A 72 17.25 11.33 -16.16
CA SER A 72 17.12 9.99 -16.75
C SER A 72 16.29 9.03 -15.89
N GLY A 73 15.76 9.50 -14.76
CA GLY A 73 15.02 8.69 -13.80
C GLY A 73 15.91 7.78 -12.94
N GLN A 74 17.23 8.02 -12.91
CA GLN A 74 18.15 7.25 -12.08
C GLN A 74 18.33 7.88 -10.70
N ALA A 75 18.53 7.04 -9.68
CA ALA A 75 18.78 7.48 -8.32
C ALA A 75 20.09 8.31 -8.26
N ALA A 76 19.97 9.57 -7.85
CA ALA A 76 21.08 10.52 -7.78
C ALA A 76 21.59 10.73 -6.33
N GLY A 77 20.73 10.59 -5.33
CA GLY A 77 21.10 10.79 -3.93
C GLY A 77 20.04 10.35 -2.93
N PRO A 78 20.41 9.98 -1.69
CA PRO A 78 19.46 9.54 -0.67
C PRO A 78 18.66 10.70 -0.09
N LEU A 79 17.42 10.41 0.28
CA LEU A 79 16.51 11.30 1.00
C LEU A 79 16.04 10.60 2.26
N ILE A 80 16.12 11.26 3.41
CA ILE A 80 15.68 10.69 4.69
C ILE A 80 14.79 11.71 5.40
N VAL A 81 13.58 11.29 5.74
CA VAL A 81 12.63 12.11 6.49
C VAL A 81 12.13 11.33 7.70
N ASN A 82 12.26 11.93 8.89
CA ASN A 82 11.72 11.35 10.12
C ASN A 82 10.39 12.01 10.46
N LEU A 83 9.36 11.18 10.63
CA LEU A 83 8.05 11.59 11.11
C LEU A 83 7.90 11.09 12.54
N THR A 84 7.93 11.96 13.54
CA THR A 84 7.74 11.55 14.94
C THR A 84 6.27 11.58 15.33
N ASP A 85 5.89 10.98 16.44
CA ASP A 85 4.61 11.18 17.14
C ASP A 85 3.40 11.15 16.21
N ILE A 86 3.10 9.99 15.62
CA ILE A 86 1.93 9.79 14.75
C ILE A 86 0.83 9.11 15.59
N PRO A 87 -0.20 9.84 16.05
CA PRO A 87 -1.25 9.26 16.88
C PRO A 87 -2.06 8.19 16.14
N PRO A 88 -2.71 7.25 16.86
CA PRO A 88 -3.64 6.29 16.29
C PRO A 88 -4.69 6.95 15.38
N GLY A 89 -4.91 6.38 14.20
CA GLY A 89 -5.87 6.86 13.20
C GLY A 89 -5.45 8.13 12.45
N LYS A 90 -4.35 8.78 12.84
CA LYS A 90 -3.81 10.00 12.21
C LYS A 90 -2.67 9.65 11.26
N TYR A 91 -2.26 10.64 10.47
CA TYR A 91 -1.17 10.51 9.53
C TYR A 91 -0.23 11.71 9.61
N LYS A 92 1.02 11.49 9.17
CA LYS A 92 1.96 12.55 8.82
C LYS A 92 2.46 12.33 7.38
N THR A 93 2.96 13.38 6.77
CA THR A 93 3.41 13.35 5.36
C THR A 93 4.90 13.67 5.31
N ALA A 94 5.68 12.78 4.69
CA ALA A 94 7.07 12.99 4.34
C ALA A 94 7.16 13.56 2.92
N VAL A 95 7.75 14.75 2.79
CA VAL A 95 8.03 15.36 1.48
C VAL A 95 9.38 14.88 1.01
N LEU A 96 9.42 14.12 -0.08
CA LEU A 96 10.66 13.55 -0.64
C LEU A 96 11.17 14.39 -1.82
N GLY A 97 10.27 14.90 -2.65
CA GLY A 97 10.62 15.72 -3.82
C GLY A 97 9.85 17.04 -3.85
N ARG A 98 10.54 18.12 -4.17
CA ARG A 98 9.95 19.42 -4.51
C ARG A 98 9.42 19.42 -5.95
N PRO A 99 8.55 20.39 -6.32
CA PRO A 99 8.13 20.59 -7.71
C PRO A 99 9.29 20.59 -8.68
N GLY A 100 9.19 19.82 -9.77
CA GLY A 100 10.22 19.76 -10.81
C GLY A 100 11.43 18.88 -10.49
N ASN A 101 11.54 18.33 -9.27
CA ASN A 101 12.57 17.36 -8.92
C ASN A 101 11.96 15.95 -8.85
N GLY A 102 12.57 15.00 -9.56
CA GLY A 102 12.17 13.60 -9.47
C GLY A 102 12.53 13.01 -8.11
N ALA A 103 11.64 12.21 -7.52
CA ALA A 103 11.93 11.45 -6.31
C ALA A 103 11.11 10.16 -6.30
N ALA A 104 11.59 9.16 -5.57
CA ALA A 104 10.86 7.91 -5.37
C ALA A 104 11.11 7.33 -3.97
N LEU A 105 10.09 6.62 -3.46
CA LEU A 105 10.16 5.92 -2.19
C LEU A 105 11.07 4.68 -2.32
N VAL A 106 11.86 4.43 -1.28
CA VAL A 106 12.68 3.21 -1.13
C VAL A 106 12.14 2.35 0.00
N SER A 107 12.01 2.91 1.20
CA SER A 107 11.53 2.17 2.36
C SER A 107 10.97 3.06 3.46
N ILE A 108 10.29 2.43 4.42
CA ILE A 108 9.81 3.04 5.66
C ILE A 108 10.12 2.08 6.79
N ALA A 109 10.74 2.57 7.86
CA ALA A 109 10.90 1.85 9.11
C ALA A 109 10.01 2.49 10.18
N THR A 110 9.24 1.71 10.94
CA THR A 110 8.39 2.28 11.99
C THR A 110 8.79 1.83 13.37
N TYR A 111 8.64 2.74 14.32
CA TYR A 111 9.06 2.60 15.69
C TYR A 111 7.90 2.94 16.60
N VAL A 112 7.74 2.14 17.65
CA VAL A 112 6.79 2.37 18.74
C VAL A 112 7.58 2.63 20.02
N THR A 113 6.98 3.33 20.98
CA THR A 113 7.56 3.40 22.32
C THR A 113 7.15 2.16 23.10
N ALA A 114 8.12 1.35 23.51
CA ALA A 114 7.91 0.23 24.42
C ALA A 114 8.89 0.36 25.59
N ASN A 115 8.38 0.28 26.83
CA ASN A 115 9.18 0.41 28.05
C ASN A 115 10.06 1.68 28.10
N GLY A 116 9.56 2.80 27.57
CA GLY A 116 10.28 4.07 27.55
C GLY A 116 11.36 4.21 26.47
N ALA A 117 11.53 3.20 25.61
CA ALA A 117 12.48 3.23 24.49
C ALA A 117 11.78 3.06 23.13
N GLU A 118 12.33 3.66 22.08
CA GLU A 118 11.89 3.36 20.72
C GLU A 118 12.28 1.93 20.36
N THR A 119 11.28 1.13 20.00
CA THR A 119 11.44 -0.22 19.49
C THR A 119 11.01 -0.27 18.04
N HIS A 120 11.91 -0.74 17.18
CA HIS A 120 11.66 -0.96 15.76
C HIS A 120 10.63 -2.07 15.59
N GLN A 121 9.56 -1.81 14.85
CA GLN A 121 8.43 -2.70 14.70
C GLN A 121 8.44 -3.42 13.35
N GLN A 122 8.71 -2.69 12.27
CA GLN A 122 8.57 -3.20 10.90
C GLN A 122 9.35 -2.37 9.88
N ASP A 123 9.56 -3.01 8.74
CA ASP A 123 10.07 -2.44 7.51
C ASP A 123 9.08 -2.61 6.37
N LEU A 124 8.87 -1.54 5.63
CA LEU A 124 8.10 -1.52 4.41
C LEU A 124 9.05 -1.14 3.28
N PHE A 125 9.20 -1.98 2.26
CA PHE A 125 10.04 -1.69 1.10
C PHE A 125 9.15 -1.40 -0.12
N ALA A 126 9.44 -0.31 -0.83
CA ALA A 126 8.75 0.04 -2.05
C ALA A 126 9.29 -0.79 -3.22
N GLY A 127 8.38 -1.52 -3.86
CA GLY A 127 8.67 -2.37 -4.99
C GLY A 127 7.75 -2.12 -6.17
N LYS A 128 8.03 -2.83 -7.25
CA LYS A 128 7.19 -2.96 -8.44
C LYS A 128 7.06 -4.41 -8.84
N VAL A 129 5.92 -4.80 -9.40
CA VAL A 129 5.73 -6.12 -10.00
C VAL A 129 6.48 -6.16 -11.32
N ALA A 130 7.61 -6.86 -11.37
CA ALA A 130 8.41 -7.02 -12.59
C ALA A 130 7.85 -8.09 -13.52
N HIS A 131 7.29 -9.17 -12.97
CA HIS A 131 6.74 -10.28 -13.74
C HIS A 131 5.57 -10.93 -13.00
N VAL A 132 4.59 -11.45 -13.77
CA VAL A 132 3.46 -12.24 -13.27
C VAL A 132 3.46 -13.60 -13.96
N SER A 133 3.50 -14.69 -13.19
CA SER A 133 3.47 -16.08 -13.63
C SER A 133 2.26 -16.81 -13.04
N PRO A 134 1.08 -16.70 -13.68
CA PRO A 134 -0.14 -17.35 -13.19
C PRO A 134 0.05 -18.86 -13.00
N GLY A 135 -0.61 -19.43 -11.99
CA GLY A 135 -0.55 -20.87 -11.70
C GLY A 135 0.71 -21.34 -10.94
N SER A 136 1.70 -20.48 -10.73
CA SER A 136 2.82 -20.76 -9.83
C SER A 136 2.45 -20.56 -8.37
N ALA A 137 3.13 -21.25 -7.44
CA ALA A 137 3.00 -20.95 -6.01
C ALA A 137 3.58 -19.57 -5.67
N LEU A 138 4.60 -19.11 -6.41
CA LEU A 138 5.22 -17.78 -6.33
C LEU A 138 4.90 -16.99 -7.60
N GLN A 139 3.70 -16.43 -7.65
CA GLN A 139 3.11 -15.83 -8.86
C GLN A 139 3.79 -14.54 -9.32
N TYR A 140 4.46 -13.82 -8.42
CA TYR A 140 4.94 -12.48 -8.67
C TYR A 140 6.45 -12.40 -8.47
N THR A 141 7.15 -11.76 -9.40
CA THR A 141 8.52 -11.28 -9.18
C THR A 141 8.45 -9.80 -8.88
N LEU A 142 8.94 -9.40 -7.72
CA LEU A 142 8.97 -8.01 -7.25
C LEU A 142 10.39 -7.48 -7.33
N ALA A 143 10.56 -6.27 -7.84
CA ALA A 143 11.82 -5.55 -7.92
C ALA A 143 11.71 -4.22 -7.17
N PRO A 144 12.82 -3.53 -6.88
CA PRO A 144 12.75 -2.27 -6.16
C PRO A 144 12.10 -1.20 -7.03
N LEU A 145 11.42 -0.27 -6.39
CA LEU A 145 10.76 0.82 -7.10
C LEU A 145 11.78 1.82 -7.69
N ALA A 146 12.81 2.16 -6.92
CA ALA A 146 13.70 3.29 -7.22
C ALA A 146 15.20 2.97 -7.24
N VAL A 147 15.61 1.87 -6.60
CA VAL A 147 17.02 1.47 -6.49
C VAL A 147 17.26 0.15 -7.22
N ARG A 148 18.52 -0.20 -7.48
CA ARG A 148 18.87 -1.53 -8.00
C ARG A 148 19.22 -2.46 -6.84
N GLY A 149 19.17 -3.77 -7.09
CA GLY A 149 19.92 -4.72 -6.25
C GLY A 149 19.11 -5.77 -5.49
N TRP A 150 17.79 -5.86 -5.68
CA TRP A 150 17.04 -7.01 -5.15
C TRP A 150 15.89 -7.45 -6.05
N THR A 151 15.54 -8.72 -5.96
CA THR A 151 14.31 -9.29 -6.51
C THR A 151 13.74 -10.27 -5.50
N VAL A 152 12.43 -10.24 -5.31
CA VAL A 152 11.72 -11.10 -4.36
C VAL A 152 10.61 -11.83 -5.10
N ALA A 153 10.56 -13.15 -4.95
CA ALA A 153 9.43 -13.93 -5.41
C ALA A 153 8.34 -13.92 -4.33
N TYR A 154 7.10 -13.67 -4.74
CA TYR A 154 5.95 -13.61 -3.84
C TYR A 154 4.77 -14.37 -4.45
N GLY A 155 4.00 -15.02 -3.61
CA GLY A 155 2.81 -15.73 -4.03
C GLY A 155 1.84 -15.87 -2.88
N THR A 156 0.61 -15.48 -3.16
CA THR A 156 -0.48 -15.49 -2.20
C THR A 156 -1.70 -16.06 -2.90
N LYS A 157 -2.45 -16.89 -2.17
CA LYS A 157 -3.77 -17.36 -2.61
C LYS A 157 -4.87 -16.35 -2.32
N GLN A 158 -4.59 -15.34 -1.49
CA GLN A 158 -5.48 -14.24 -1.18
C GLN A 158 -5.17 -13.03 -2.06
N ASP A 159 -6.25 -12.37 -2.53
CA ASP A 159 -6.21 -11.09 -3.22
C ASP A 159 -5.40 -10.02 -2.46
N PRO A 160 -4.82 -9.03 -3.15
CA PRO A 160 -5.13 -8.58 -4.50
C PRO A 160 -4.31 -9.24 -5.62
N LYS A 161 -4.97 -9.52 -6.74
CA LYS A 161 -4.30 -9.79 -8.01
C LYS A 161 -3.44 -8.57 -8.38
N LEU A 162 -2.14 -8.79 -8.53
CA LEU A 162 -1.20 -7.73 -8.90
C LEU A 162 -0.93 -7.77 -10.41
N GLU A 163 -0.90 -6.61 -11.04
CA GLU A 163 -0.54 -6.48 -12.46
C GLU A 163 0.93 -6.13 -12.62
N ALA A 164 1.55 -6.56 -13.72
CA ALA A 164 2.90 -6.14 -14.06
C ALA A 164 2.99 -4.61 -14.11
N GLY A 165 4.05 -4.05 -13.53
CA GLY A 165 4.26 -2.62 -13.37
C GLY A 165 3.59 -2.00 -12.14
N SER A 166 2.71 -2.70 -11.43
CA SER A 166 2.07 -2.17 -10.21
C SER A 166 3.11 -1.84 -9.14
N ALA A 167 3.02 -0.63 -8.57
CA ALA A 167 3.80 -0.27 -7.39
C ALA A 167 3.19 -0.95 -6.14
N VAL A 168 4.06 -1.46 -5.27
CA VAL A 168 3.69 -2.23 -4.09
C VAL A 168 4.55 -1.87 -2.89
N LEU A 169 4.06 -2.17 -1.70
CA LEU A 169 4.83 -2.22 -0.47
C LEU A 169 4.98 -3.66 -0.01
N LEU A 170 6.21 -4.08 0.21
CA LEU A 170 6.55 -5.37 0.79
C LEU A 170 6.72 -5.17 2.30
N ILE A 171 5.92 -5.88 3.10
CA ILE A 171 5.88 -5.69 4.55
C ILE A 171 6.68 -6.78 5.26
N TYR A 172 7.62 -6.36 6.10
CA TYR A 172 8.52 -7.22 6.85
C TYR A 172 8.51 -6.85 8.34
N PRO A 173 7.96 -7.71 9.21
CA PRO A 173 8.13 -7.55 10.66
C PRO A 173 9.61 -7.57 11.05
N VAL A 174 10.00 -6.89 12.11
CA VAL A 174 11.41 -6.90 12.53
C VAL A 174 11.81 -8.26 13.09
N THR A 175 13.01 -8.72 12.72
CA THR A 175 13.66 -9.85 13.38
C THR A 175 14.79 -9.32 14.26
N PRO A 176 14.79 -9.61 15.57
CA PRO A 176 15.84 -9.14 16.47
C PRO A 176 17.25 -9.60 16.05
N GLY A 177 18.26 -8.76 16.28
CA GLY A 177 19.67 -9.18 16.29
C GLY A 177 20.43 -9.18 14.95
N LYS A 178 19.84 -8.68 13.84
CA LYS A 178 20.56 -8.53 12.56
C LYS A 178 20.77 -7.06 12.18
N LYS A 179 21.93 -6.78 11.57
CA LYS A 179 22.19 -5.47 10.94
C LYS A 179 21.31 -5.35 9.70
N ARG A 180 20.48 -4.33 9.69
CA ARG A 180 19.51 -4.05 8.62
C ARG A 180 20.14 -3.17 7.54
N ASP A 181 19.71 -3.40 6.29
CA ASP A 181 19.91 -2.48 5.18
C ASP A 181 18.60 -1.73 4.90
N PRO A 182 18.54 -0.40 5.05
CA PRO A 182 17.30 0.35 4.80
C PRO A 182 16.89 0.37 3.33
N THR A 183 17.75 -0.08 2.40
CA THR A 183 17.50 0.01 0.95
C THR A 183 16.99 -1.29 0.33
N ARG A 184 17.06 -2.41 1.05
CA ARG A 184 16.66 -3.73 0.54
C ARG A 184 16.20 -4.67 1.65
N PRO A 185 15.27 -5.59 1.35
CA PRO A 185 14.93 -6.66 2.26
C PRO A 185 16.10 -7.63 2.44
N ASP A 186 16.10 -8.38 3.54
CA ASP A 186 17.06 -9.45 3.79
C ASP A 186 16.97 -10.53 2.69
N ALA A 187 18.13 -11.00 2.23
CA ALA A 187 18.20 -12.02 1.20
C ALA A 187 17.46 -13.31 1.63
N GLY A 188 16.66 -13.85 0.71
CA GLY A 188 15.89 -15.09 0.93
C GLY A 188 14.66 -14.92 1.83
N ARG A 189 14.37 -13.71 2.32
CA ARG A 189 13.20 -13.47 3.16
C ARG A 189 11.95 -13.15 2.33
N THR A 190 10.91 -13.96 2.50
CA THR A 190 9.59 -13.69 1.94
C THR A 190 8.89 -12.60 2.75
N PRO A 191 8.24 -11.61 2.11
CA PRO A 191 7.46 -10.60 2.81
C PRO A 191 6.29 -11.27 3.53
N ALA A 192 5.93 -10.75 4.69
CA ALA A 192 4.75 -11.21 5.42
C ALA A 192 3.47 -10.82 4.68
N ASP A 193 3.51 -9.71 3.94
CA ASP A 193 2.41 -9.26 3.08
C ASP A 193 2.91 -8.33 1.97
N VAL A 194 2.13 -8.21 0.90
CA VAL A 194 2.39 -7.31 -0.22
C VAL A 194 1.11 -6.55 -0.55
N VAL A 195 1.14 -5.23 -0.39
CA VAL A 195 -0.02 -4.36 -0.61
C VAL A 195 0.24 -3.37 -1.74
N PRO A 196 -0.78 -2.96 -2.53
CA PRO A 196 -0.61 -1.92 -3.53
C PRO A 196 -0.14 -0.59 -2.91
N LEU A 197 0.87 0.03 -3.52
CA LEU A 197 1.30 1.39 -3.18
C LEU A 197 0.47 2.37 -4.03
N ALA A 198 -0.71 2.69 -3.54
CA ALA A 198 -1.66 3.55 -4.24
C ALA A 198 -1.48 5.04 -3.90
N PRO A 199 -1.94 5.95 -4.77
CA PRO A 199 -2.16 7.34 -4.40
C PRO A 199 -3.13 7.45 -3.22
N CYS A 200 -2.92 8.43 -2.35
CA CYS A 200 -3.86 8.70 -1.27
C CYS A 200 -5.21 9.09 -1.87
N GLY A 201 -6.28 8.41 -1.46
CA GLY A 201 -7.64 8.81 -1.84
C GLY A 201 -7.89 10.28 -1.48
N ALA A 202 -8.59 11.01 -2.36
CA ALA A 202 -9.05 12.36 -2.05
C ALA A 202 -9.73 12.34 -0.68
N ALA A 203 -9.32 13.24 0.22
CA ALA A 203 -9.85 13.32 1.58
C ALA A 203 -11.38 13.17 1.52
N ARG A 204 -11.88 12.07 2.08
CA ARG A 204 -13.32 11.80 2.15
C ARG A 204 -13.90 12.97 2.94
N ARG A 205 -14.58 13.90 2.25
CA ARG A 205 -15.41 14.90 2.91
C ARG A 205 -16.52 14.09 3.59
N SER A 206 -16.42 13.98 4.91
CA SER A 206 -17.53 13.59 5.78
C SER A 206 -18.67 14.59 5.62
#